data_AF-A0A377F7N7-F1
#
_entry.id   AF-A0A377F7N7-F1
#
_cell.length_a   1.000
_cell.length_b   1.000
_cell.length_c   1.000
_cell.angle_alpha   90.00
_cell.angle_beta   90.00
_cell.angle_gamma   90.00
#
_symmetry.space_group_name_H-M   'P 1'
#
loop_
_entity.id
_entity.type
_entity.pdbx_description
1 polymer ?
#
loop_
_entity_poly.entity_id
_entity_poly.type
_entity_poly.pdbx_seq_one_letter_code
_entity_poly.pdbx_strand_id
1 'polypeptide(L)'
;MALVSRPLPARIANIYCTWLRGEPTPASPFTPFADVVEEYQQYRESEAWQRDAAFWAEQRRQLPPPASLSPAPLPGRSASADILRLKLEFTDGEFRQLATQLSGVQRTDLALALAALWLGRLCNRMDYAAGLSLCVDWARRR
;
A
#
# COMPACT_ATOMS: atom_id res chain seq x y z
N MET A 1 11.32 -0.38 -21.38
CA MET A 1 10.07 -1.12 -21.65
C MET A 1 9.64 -1.75 -20.33
N ALA A 2 8.72 -1.10 -19.63
CA ALA A 2 8.37 -1.41 -18.24
C ALA A 2 7.68 -2.78 -18.14
N LEU A 3 8.42 -3.81 -17.75
CA LEU A 3 7.83 -5.05 -17.25
C LEU A 3 7.32 -4.76 -15.85
N VAL A 4 6.08 -4.26 -15.78
CA VAL A 4 5.22 -4.43 -14.62
C VAL A 4 5.27 -5.92 -14.28
N SER A 5 5.82 -6.27 -13.13
CA SER A 5 5.90 -7.63 -12.62
C SER A 5 4.48 -8.18 -12.49
N ARG A 6 3.97 -8.80 -13.57
CA ARG A 6 2.64 -9.39 -13.61
C ARG A 6 2.52 -10.42 -12.48
N PRO A 7 1.46 -10.41 -11.68
CA PRO A 7 1.36 -11.28 -10.51
C PRO A 7 1.40 -12.75 -10.93
N LEU A 8 1.85 -13.64 -10.03
CA LEU A 8 2.03 -15.07 -10.31
C LEU A 8 0.83 -15.74 -11.02
N PRO A 9 -0.44 -15.48 -10.66
CA PRO A 9 -1.59 -16.03 -11.38
C PRO A 9 -1.64 -15.61 -12.85
N ALA A 10 -1.31 -14.37 -13.17
CA ALA A 10 -1.26 -13.88 -14.55
C ALA A 10 -0.13 -14.53 -15.35
N ARG A 11 1.00 -14.84 -14.70
CA ARG A 11 2.08 -15.62 -15.34
C ARG A 11 1.65 -17.05 -15.63
N ILE A 12 0.97 -17.72 -14.70
CA ILE A 12 0.46 -19.09 -14.90
C ILE A 12 -0.51 -19.10 -16.08
N ALA A 13 -1.44 -18.16 -16.12
CA ALA A 13 -2.35 -17.99 -17.25
C ALA A 13 -1.61 -17.76 -18.57
N ASN A 14 -0.56 -16.94 -18.57
CA ASN A 14 0.27 -16.68 -19.76
C ASN A 14 0.97 -17.95 -20.26
N ILE A 15 1.62 -18.71 -19.38
CA ILE A 15 2.28 -19.98 -19.74
C ILE A 15 1.27 -20.96 -20.31
N TYR A 16 0.11 -21.10 -19.65
CA TYR A 16 -0.97 -21.96 -20.09
C TYR A 16 -1.44 -21.59 -21.52
N CYS A 17 -1.74 -20.32 -21.77
CA CYS A 17 -2.16 -19.84 -23.09
C CYS A 17 -1.06 -19.98 -24.16
N THR A 18 0.21 -19.83 -23.80
CA THR A 18 1.35 -20.05 -24.73
C THR A 18 1.46 -21.51 -25.14
N TRP A 19 1.33 -22.44 -24.19
CA TRP A 19 1.35 -23.87 -24.49
C TRP A 19 0.16 -24.32 -25.32
N LEU A 20 -1.03 -23.75 -25.10
CA LEU A 20 -2.20 -24.01 -25.96
C LEU A 20 -1.97 -23.61 -27.42
N ARG A 21 -1.09 -22.64 -27.69
CA ARG A 21 -0.72 -22.18 -29.03
C ARG A 21 0.45 -22.96 -29.65
N GLY A 22 1.02 -23.94 -28.94
CA GLY A 22 2.20 -24.70 -29.38
C GLY A 22 3.49 -23.88 -29.38
N GLU A 23 3.50 -22.72 -28.73
CA GLU A 23 4.65 -21.83 -28.62
C GLU A 23 5.58 -22.28 -27.46
N PRO A 24 6.90 -21.97 -27.54
CA PRO A 24 7.83 -22.27 -26.45
C PRO A 24 7.52 -21.46 -25.19
N THR A 25 7.88 -22.00 -24.02
CA THR A 25 7.64 -21.37 -22.72
C THR A 25 8.23 -19.96 -22.66
N PRO A 26 7.44 -18.93 -22.29
CA PRO A 26 7.92 -17.56 -22.25
C PRO A 26 8.88 -17.35 -21.08
N ALA A 27 9.86 -16.44 -21.27
CA ALA A 27 10.85 -16.11 -20.25
C ALA A 27 10.21 -15.56 -18.96
N SER A 28 10.89 -15.77 -17.83
CA SER A 28 10.46 -15.25 -16.53
C SER A 28 10.49 -13.72 -16.52
N PRO A 29 9.37 -13.03 -16.24
CA PRO A 29 9.36 -11.58 -16.07
C PRO A 29 9.74 -11.14 -14.65
N PHE A 30 10.05 -12.09 -13.74
CA PHE A 30 10.39 -11.79 -12.35
C PHE A 30 11.88 -11.58 -12.18
N THR A 31 12.24 -10.47 -11.54
CA THR A 31 13.59 -10.21 -11.05
C THR A 31 13.99 -11.30 -10.05
N PRO A 32 15.20 -11.88 -10.18
CA PRO A 32 15.77 -12.76 -9.17
C PRO A 32 15.75 -12.09 -7.79
N PHE A 33 15.47 -12.88 -6.75
CA PHE A 33 15.46 -12.34 -5.38
C PHE A 33 16.84 -11.86 -4.93
N ALA A 34 17.92 -12.41 -5.47
CA ALA A 34 19.29 -11.97 -5.18
C ALA A 34 19.51 -10.49 -5.55
N ASP A 35 19.06 -10.07 -6.73
CA ASP A 35 19.19 -8.68 -7.19
C ASP A 35 18.43 -7.70 -6.29
N VAL A 36 17.27 -8.13 -5.74
CA VAL A 36 16.48 -7.35 -4.78
C VAL A 36 17.22 -7.21 -3.45
N VAL A 37 17.90 -8.27 -2.99
CA VAL A 37 18.73 -8.22 -1.77
C VAL A 37 19.91 -7.27 -1.97
N GLU A 38 20.57 -7.35 -3.12
CA GLU A 38 21.69 -6.47 -3.46
C GLU A 38 21.25 -4.99 -3.48
N GLU A 39 20.13 -4.67 -4.15
CA GLU A 39 19.57 -3.32 -4.17
C GLU A 39 19.25 -2.80 -2.76
N TYR A 40 18.71 -3.65 -1.89
CA TYR A 40 18.44 -3.28 -0.50
C TYR A 40 19.73 -3.05 0.31
N GLN A 41 20.78 -3.84 0.07
CA GLN A 41 22.08 -3.62 0.72
C GLN A 41 22.69 -2.28 0.29
N GLN A 42 22.67 -1.99 -1.02
CA GLN A 42 23.12 -0.71 -1.56
C GLN A 42 22.34 0.47 -0.95
N TYR A 43 21.02 0.35 -0.82
CA TYR A 43 20.20 1.37 -0.16
C TYR A 43 20.60 1.57 1.31
N ARG A 44 20.85 0.49 2.07
CA ARG A 44 21.27 0.59 3.48
C ARG A 44 22.61 1.27 3.68
N GLU A 45 23.53 1.13 2.72
CA GLU A 45 24.84 1.78 2.74
C GLU A 45 24.81 3.22 2.21
N SER A 46 23.71 3.61 1.56
CA SER A 46 23.56 4.95 0.99
C SER A 46 23.25 6.02 2.03
N GLU A 47 23.54 7.28 1.68
CA GLU A 47 23.14 8.44 2.48
C GLU A 47 21.62 8.60 2.62
N ALA A 48 20.84 8.03 1.69
CA ALA A 48 19.38 8.04 1.76
C ALA A 48 18.87 7.28 3.00
N TRP A 49 19.56 6.21 3.41
CA TRP A 49 19.23 5.49 4.64
C TRP A 49 19.25 6.38 5.87
N GLN A 50 20.30 7.21 6.01
CA GLN A 50 20.42 8.12 7.15
C GLN A 50 19.37 9.23 7.11
N ARG A 51 19.09 9.78 5.92
CA ARG A 51 18.04 10.81 5.74
C ARG A 51 16.66 10.26 6.08
N ASP A 52 16.33 9.07 5.60
CA ASP A 52 15.04 8.42 5.87
C ASP A 52 14.93 8.05 7.36
N ALA A 53 16.00 7.55 7.98
CA ALA A 53 16.02 7.27 9.41
C ALA A 53 15.78 8.53 10.26
N ALA A 54 16.41 9.66 9.91
CA ALA A 54 16.21 10.93 10.58
C ALA A 54 14.79 11.45 10.40
N PHE A 55 14.24 11.38 9.18
CA PHE A 55 12.86 11.73 8.88
C PHE A 55 11.88 10.94 9.76
N TRP A 56 12.00 9.61 9.79
CA TRP A 56 11.11 8.76 10.60
C TRP A 56 11.33 8.90 12.10
N ALA A 57 12.54 9.25 12.55
CA ALA A 57 12.79 9.57 13.96
C ALA A 57 12.02 10.82 14.39
N GLU A 58 12.01 11.86 13.56
CA GLU A 58 11.27 13.10 13.85
C GLU A 58 9.75 12.89 13.76
N GLN A 59 9.27 12.19 12.73
CA GLN A 59 7.84 11.84 12.61
C GLN A 59 7.33 11.07 13.84
N ARG A 60 8.13 10.15 14.40
CA ARG A 60 7.75 9.41 15.62
C ARG A 60 7.67 10.28 16.88
N ARG A 61 8.46 11.36 16.97
CA ARG A 61 8.40 12.28 18.12
C ARG A 61 7.11 13.10 18.15
N GLN A 62 6.58 13.41 16.98
CA GLN A 62 5.36 14.20 16.82
C GLN A 62 4.11 13.33 16.69
N LEU A 63 4.25 12.00 16.75
CA LEU A 63 3.17 11.07 16.49
C LEU A 63 2.15 11.08 17.66
N PRO A 64 0.85 11.36 17.40
CA PRO A 64 -0.18 11.27 18.43
C PRO A 64 -0.40 9.81 18.88
N PRO A 65 -1.06 9.59 20.03
CA PRO A 65 -1.38 8.25 20.48
C PRO A 65 -2.28 7.52 19.46
N PRO A 66 -2.14 6.19 19.33
CA PRO A 66 -3.00 5.42 18.44
C PRO A 66 -4.45 5.42 18.94
N ALA A 67 -5.40 5.41 17.99
CA ALA A 67 -6.83 5.31 18.28
C ALA A 67 -7.40 3.98 17.76
N SER A 68 -8.46 3.50 18.41
CA SER A 68 -9.18 2.27 18.06
C SER A 68 -10.67 2.56 18.04
N LEU A 69 -11.38 1.98 17.06
CA LEU A 69 -12.84 1.98 17.04
C LEU A 69 -13.43 1.07 18.12
N SER A 70 -12.66 0.06 18.55
CA SER A 70 -13.04 -0.81 19.66
C SER A 70 -12.58 -0.21 20.99
N PRO A 71 -13.40 -0.27 22.05
CA PRO A 71 -12.99 0.15 23.40
C PRO A 71 -11.94 -0.79 24.02
N ALA A 72 -11.70 -1.97 23.43
CA ALA A 72 -10.66 -2.88 23.88
C ALA A 72 -9.25 -2.30 23.66
N PRO A 73 -8.29 -2.57 24.55
CA PRO A 73 -6.91 -2.15 24.36
C PRO A 73 -6.32 -2.77 23.09
N LEU A 74 -5.51 -2.00 22.37
CA LEU A 74 -4.88 -2.45 21.13
C LEU A 74 -3.96 -3.64 21.40
N PRO A 75 -4.22 -4.83 20.82
CA PRO A 75 -3.31 -5.96 20.96
C PRO A 75 -2.05 -5.70 20.13
N GLY A 76 -0.87 -5.75 20.75
CA GLY A 76 0.40 -5.46 20.06
C GLY A 76 0.73 -6.44 18.92
N ARG A 77 0.31 -7.70 19.05
CA ARG A 77 0.37 -8.70 17.98
C ARG A 77 -1.02 -9.33 17.86
N SER A 78 -1.63 -9.25 16.68
CA SER A 78 -2.86 -10.00 16.42
C SER A 78 -2.53 -11.49 16.45
N ALA A 79 -3.27 -12.27 17.24
CA ALA A 79 -3.07 -13.70 17.40
C ALA A 79 -3.74 -14.53 16.28
N SER A 80 -4.65 -13.93 15.50
CA SER A 80 -5.43 -14.64 14.48
C SER A 80 -5.25 -14.02 13.10
N ALA A 81 -5.11 -14.89 12.09
CA ALA A 81 -5.20 -14.55 10.67
C ALA A 81 -6.66 -14.58 10.16
N ASP A 82 -7.59 -15.08 10.96
CA ASP A 82 -9.01 -15.07 10.65
C ASP A 82 -9.58 -13.67 10.94
N ILE A 83 -10.06 -13.02 9.89
CA ILE A 83 -10.53 -11.63 9.91
C ILE A 83 -11.90 -11.51 9.25
N LEU A 84 -12.72 -10.63 9.80
CA LEU A 84 -13.99 -10.25 9.19
C LEU A 84 -13.71 -9.36 7.97
N ARG A 85 -14.19 -9.79 6.80
CA ARG A 85 -14.05 -9.06 5.53
C ARG A 85 -15.40 -8.50 5.14
N LEU A 86 -15.49 -7.17 5.08
CA LEU A 86 -16.67 -6.45 4.62
C LEU A 86 -16.33 -5.69 3.34
N LYS A 87 -17.12 -5.89 2.29
CA LYS A 87 -17.05 -5.14 1.04
C LYS A 87 -18.34 -4.34 0.87
N LEU A 88 -18.22 -3.02 0.78
CA LEU A 88 -19.32 -2.10 0.51
C LEU A 88 -19.02 -1.35 -0.79
N GLU A 89 -20.03 -1.20 -1.64
CA GLU A 89 -19.95 -0.42 -2.87
C GLU A 89 -20.91 0.76 -2.76
N PHE A 90 -20.39 1.98 -2.92
CA PHE A 90 -21.20 3.20 -2.88
C PHE A 90 -21.70 3.52 -4.29
N THR A 91 -23.00 3.35 -4.52
CA THR A 91 -23.65 3.55 -5.83
C THR A 91 -24.09 4.99 -6.09
N ASP A 92 -24.18 5.80 -5.04
CA ASP A 92 -25.03 7.00 -5.02
C ASP A 92 -24.41 8.20 -5.76
N GLY A 93 -23.25 8.01 -6.38
CA GLY A 93 -22.61 9.02 -7.23
C GLY A 93 -22.11 10.27 -6.49
N GLU A 94 -22.46 10.44 -5.21
CA GLU A 94 -22.08 11.59 -4.38
C GLU A 94 -20.57 11.80 -4.33
N PHE A 95 -19.81 10.71 -4.19
CA PHE A 95 -18.35 10.76 -4.25
C PHE A 95 -17.85 11.28 -5.61
N ARG A 96 -18.51 10.89 -6.71
CA ARG A 96 -18.16 11.37 -8.05
C ARG A 96 -18.45 12.85 -8.19
N GLN A 97 -19.60 13.31 -7.69
CA GLN A 97 -19.97 14.72 -7.70
C GLN A 97 -18.97 15.56 -6.88
N LEU A 98 -18.62 15.11 -5.68
CA LEU A 98 -17.62 15.77 -4.83
C LEU A 98 -16.25 15.82 -5.51
N ALA A 99 -15.82 14.72 -6.14
CA ALA A 99 -14.57 14.67 -6.88
C ALA A 99 -14.55 15.60 -8.10
N THR A 100 -15.70 15.87 -8.74
CA THR A 100 -15.77 16.87 -9.82
C THR A 100 -15.73 18.30 -9.32
N GLN A 101 -16.30 18.58 -8.15
CA GLN A 101 -16.25 19.90 -7.52
C GLN A 101 -14.83 20.24 -7.02
N LEU A 102 -14.10 19.23 -6.53
CA LEU A 102 -12.73 19.36 -6.06
C LEU A 102 -11.73 18.84 -7.11
N SER A 103 -11.80 19.38 -8.32
CA SER A 103 -11.02 18.93 -9.48
C SER A 103 -9.49 19.04 -9.31
N GLY A 104 -9.02 19.86 -8.36
CA GLY A 104 -7.60 20.00 -8.03
C GLY A 104 -7.04 18.93 -7.09
N VAL A 105 -7.89 18.04 -6.54
CA VAL A 105 -7.47 17.00 -5.57
C VAL A 105 -7.52 15.63 -6.22
N GLN A 106 -6.49 14.81 -6.02
CA GLN A 106 -6.50 13.44 -6.50
C GLN A 106 -7.62 12.64 -5.79
N ARG A 107 -8.34 11.80 -6.53
CA ARG A 107 -9.47 11.02 -5.98
C ARG A 107 -9.05 10.12 -4.82
N THR A 108 -7.82 9.59 -4.84
CA THR A 108 -7.26 8.79 -3.75
C THR A 108 -7.10 9.61 -2.47
N ASP A 109 -6.62 10.84 -2.60
CA ASP A 109 -6.39 11.73 -1.46
C ASP A 109 -7.71 12.21 -0.88
N LEU A 110 -8.70 12.48 -1.74
CA LEU A 110 -10.07 12.78 -1.31
C LEU A 110 -10.69 11.62 -0.53
N ALA A 111 -10.58 10.39 -1.04
CA ALA A 111 -11.08 9.21 -0.34
C ALA A 111 -10.34 8.98 1.00
N LEU A 112 -9.03 9.18 1.03
CA LEU A 112 -8.22 9.08 2.24
C LEU A 112 -8.61 10.14 3.27
N ALA A 113 -8.83 11.38 2.85
CA ALA A 113 -9.27 12.46 3.73
C ALA A 113 -10.67 12.19 4.33
N LEU A 114 -11.60 11.67 3.53
CA LEU A 114 -12.93 11.27 4.01
C LEU A 114 -12.84 10.12 5.03
N ALA A 115 -12.03 9.09 4.74
CA ALA A 115 -11.78 7.99 5.66
C ALA A 115 -11.12 8.49 6.96
N ALA A 116 -10.15 9.40 6.86
CA ALA A 116 -9.47 9.97 8.02
C ALA A 116 -10.41 10.80 8.90
N LEU A 117 -11.29 11.61 8.28
CA LEU A 117 -12.31 12.37 9.00
C LEU A 117 -13.33 11.46 9.67
N TRP A 118 -13.77 10.41 8.97
CA TRP A 118 -14.71 9.42 9.48
C TRP A 118 -14.15 8.68 10.70
N LEU A 119 -12.89 8.23 10.64
CA LEU A 119 -12.20 7.60 11.77
C LEU A 119 -12.05 8.56 12.95
N GLY A 120 -11.64 9.81 12.71
CA GLY A 120 -11.50 10.81 13.77
C GLY A 120 -12.81 11.10 14.50
N ARG A 121 -13.92 11.20 13.74
CA ARG A 121 -15.26 11.39 14.30
C ARG A 121 -15.73 10.19 15.13
N LEU A 122 -15.50 8.96 14.64
CA LEU A 122 -15.90 7.75 15.37
C LEU A 122 -15.06 7.50 16.63
N CYS A 123 -13.77 7.79 16.57
CA CYS A 123 -12.87 7.70 17.73
C CYS A 123 -13.02 8.89 18.69
N ASN A 124 -13.80 9.92 18.33
CA ASN A 124 -13.89 11.20 19.03
C ASN A 124 -12.50 11.82 19.32
N ARG A 125 -11.61 11.75 18.33
CA ARG A 125 -10.21 12.23 18.39
C ARG A 125 -9.91 13.06 17.16
N MET A 126 -9.36 14.25 17.37
CA MET A 126 -8.88 15.12 16.28
C MET A 126 -7.47 14.74 15.83
N ASP A 127 -6.64 14.27 16.77
CA ASP A 127 -5.29 13.79 16.50
C ASP A 127 -5.20 12.30 16.84
N TYR A 128 -4.80 11.48 15.86
CA TYR A 128 -4.60 10.05 16.02
C TYR A 128 -3.59 9.51 15.02
N ALA A 129 -2.92 8.41 15.39
CA ALA A 129 -2.02 7.71 14.48
C ALA A 129 -2.77 6.60 13.71
N ALA A 130 -2.60 6.57 12.39
CA ALA A 130 -3.10 5.51 11.52
C ALA A 130 -1.99 4.96 10.62
N GLY A 131 -2.03 3.66 10.35
CA GLY A 131 -1.10 3.00 9.44
C GLY A 131 -1.53 3.14 7.98
N LEU A 132 -0.59 3.50 7.12
CA LEU A 132 -0.77 3.47 5.67
C LEU A 132 0.16 2.41 5.08
N SER A 133 -0.39 1.51 4.27
CA SER A 133 0.38 0.50 3.57
C SER A 133 1.01 1.11 2.32
N LEU A 134 2.34 1.20 2.31
CA LEU A 134 3.12 1.62 1.16
C LEU A 134 3.66 0.39 0.44
N CYS A 135 3.36 0.28 -0.85
CA CYS A 135 4.04 -0.68 -1.71
C CYS A 135 5.31 -0.03 -2.23
N VAL A 136 6.47 -0.52 -1.79
CA VAL A 136 7.75 -0.02 -2.27
C VAL A 136 8.15 -0.85 -3.49
N ASP A 137 8.00 -0.26 -4.67
CA ASP A 137 8.48 -0.82 -5.93
C ASP A 137 9.86 -0.24 -6.25
N TRP A 138 10.91 -0.97 -5.84
CA TRP A 138 12.30 -0.58 -6.06
C TRP A 138 12.71 -0.68 -7.53
N ALA A 139 12.10 -1.60 -8.30
CA ALA A 139 12.44 -1.85 -9.70
C ALA A 139 12.19 -0.65 -10.63
N ARG A 140 11.40 0.34 -10.20
CA ARG A 140 11.08 1.55 -10.97
C ARG A 140 12.02 2.73 -10.71
N ARG A 141 13.02 2.59 -9.81
CA ARG A 141 14.00 3.66 -9.50
C ARG A 141 15.32 3.57 -10.29
N ARG A 142 15.43 2.66 -11.27
CA ARG A 142 16.52 2.64 -12.27
C ARG A 142 16.08 3.24 -13.60
#